data_AF-A0A1Y1ZM43-F1
#
_entry.id   AF-A0A1Y1ZM43-F1
#
_cell.length_a   1.000
_cell.length_b   1.000
_cell.length_c   1.000
_cell.angle_alpha   90.00
_cell.angle_beta   90.00
_cell.angle_gamma   90.00
#
_symmetry.space_group_name_H-M   'P 1'
#
loop_
_entity.id
_entity.type
_entity.pdbx_description
1 polymer ?
#
loop_
_entity_poly.entity_id
_entity_poly.type
_entity_poly.pdbx_seq_one_letter_code
_entity_poly.pdbx_strand_id
1 'polypeptide(L)'
;MNTEKLIYIFLILLELYSYKVNRSYINKSNKVAIIKNYKNNLCMTYHKKEYKVRLSTCKNNYLKQWIIPKSGEGYYVSKEDTNICLNISKDGSIVTDLCSKNGTKHGNILHSKTGESIWSPLDDTKCLGIPNPIEK
;
A
#
# COMPACT_ATOMS: atom_id res chain seq x y z
N MET A 1 -13.90 12.94 40.31
CA MET A 1 -13.63 13.01 38.84
C MET A 1 -14.97 12.98 38.14
N ASN A 2 -15.35 14.03 37.39
CA ASN A 2 -16.68 14.18 36.79
C ASN A 2 -16.85 13.24 35.57
N THR A 3 -18.05 12.69 35.37
CA THR A 3 -18.47 11.80 34.28
C THR A 3 -18.06 12.30 32.90
N GLU A 4 -18.10 13.61 32.67
CA GLU A 4 -17.64 14.21 31.40
C GLU A 4 -16.15 13.98 31.13
N LYS A 5 -15.28 14.08 32.15
CA LYS A 5 -13.84 13.79 32.01
C LYS A 5 -13.60 12.31 31.72
N LEU A 6 -14.42 11.41 32.26
CA LEU A 6 -14.33 9.97 31.99
C LEU A 6 -14.73 9.65 30.55
N ILE A 7 -15.77 10.28 30.01
CA ILE A 7 -16.18 10.14 28.61
C ILE A 7 -15.08 10.63 27.67
N TYR A 8 -14.50 11.80 27.94
CA TYR A 8 -13.38 12.32 27.13
C TYR A 8 -12.16 11.41 27.16
N ILE A 9 -11.78 10.89 28.33
CA ILE A 9 -10.67 9.93 28.44
C ILE A 9 -10.99 8.65 27.67
N PHE A 10 -12.22 8.14 27.74
CA PHE A 10 -12.64 6.95 27.01
C PHE A 10 -12.61 7.14 25.50
N LEU A 11 -13.05 8.31 24.99
CA LEU A 11 -12.96 8.66 23.56
C LEU A 11 -11.51 8.74 23.08
N ILE A 12 -10.63 9.40 23.84
CA ILE A 12 -9.19 9.47 23.53
C ILE A 12 -8.58 8.07 23.51
N LEU A 13 -8.93 7.20 24.46
CA LEU A 13 -8.45 5.82 24.47
C LEU A 13 -8.96 5.00 23.27
N LEU A 14 -10.20 5.24 22.81
CA LEU A 14 -10.78 4.63 21.60
C LEU A 14 -10.05 5.09 20.33
N GLU A 15 -9.75 6.38 20.22
CA GLU A 15 -8.98 6.95 19.11
C GLU A 15 -7.55 6.41 19.10
N LEU A 16 -6.88 6.33 20.26
CA LEU A 16 -5.54 5.76 20.40
C LEU A 16 -5.51 4.25 20.14
N TYR A 17 -6.55 3.52 20.55
CA TYR A 17 -6.72 2.10 20.22
C TYR A 17 -6.86 1.89 18.71
N SER A 18 -7.58 2.78 18.04
CA SER A 18 -7.76 2.78 16.58
C SER A 18 -6.50 3.23 15.84
N TYR A 19 -5.68 4.09 16.45
CA TYR A 19 -4.40 4.57 15.91
C TYR A 19 -3.23 3.60 16.10
N LYS A 20 -3.47 2.36 16.58
CA LYS A 20 -2.44 1.33 16.54
C LYS A 20 -2.06 1.08 15.08
N VAL A 21 -0.92 1.67 14.68
CA VAL A 21 -0.13 1.28 13.52
C VAL A 21 -0.07 -0.24 13.50
N ASN A 22 -0.83 -0.84 12.57
CA ASN A 22 -0.96 -2.28 12.54
C ASN A 22 0.32 -2.89 11.95
N ARG A 23 1.35 -3.01 12.79
CA ARG A 23 2.59 -3.75 12.51
C ARG A 23 2.30 -5.19 12.02
N SER A 24 1.09 -5.69 12.27
CA SER A 24 0.55 -6.95 11.76
C SER A 24 0.61 -7.09 10.23
N TYR A 25 0.59 -6.00 9.46
CA TYR A 25 0.60 -6.08 7.99
C TYR A 25 2.00 -5.90 7.39
N ILE A 26 2.98 -5.45 8.20
CA ILE A 26 4.36 -5.37 7.77
C ILE A 26 5.00 -6.76 7.94
N ASN A 27 5.47 -7.34 6.84
CA ASN A 27 6.16 -8.62 6.86
C ASN A 27 7.39 -8.60 7.80
N LYS A 28 7.63 -9.70 8.55
CA LYS A 28 8.83 -9.83 9.41
C LYS A 28 10.12 -9.55 8.64
N SER A 29 10.20 -10.11 7.42
CA SER A 29 11.27 -9.85 6.46
C SER A 29 10.77 -8.86 5.41
N ASN A 30 11.04 -7.57 5.64
CA ASN A 30 10.62 -6.48 4.76
C ASN A 30 11.81 -5.62 4.31
N LYS A 31 11.58 -4.81 3.27
CA LYS A 31 12.48 -3.73 2.85
C LYS A 31 11.66 -2.49 2.51
N VAL A 32 12.28 -1.32 2.66
CA VAL A 32 11.74 -0.06 2.13
C VAL A 32 12.23 0.08 0.70
N ALA A 33 11.31 0.33 -0.23
CA ALA A 33 11.62 0.46 -1.65
C ALA A 33 10.81 1.57 -2.30
N ILE A 34 11.37 2.11 -3.38
CA ILE A 34 10.64 2.95 -4.34
C ILE A 34 10.26 2.06 -5.52
N ILE A 35 8.97 2.00 -5.86
CA ILE A 35 8.48 1.18 -6.97
C ILE A 35 8.49 2.04 -8.24
N LYS A 36 9.45 1.77 -9.13
CA LYS A 36 9.65 2.51 -10.38
C LYS A 36 9.04 1.74 -11.55
N ASN A 37 8.32 2.46 -12.42
CA ASN A 37 7.95 1.96 -13.73
C ASN A 37 9.07 2.29 -14.73
N TYR A 38 9.68 1.26 -15.33
CA TYR A 38 10.81 1.44 -16.26
C TYR A 38 10.40 2.02 -17.63
N LYS A 39 9.14 1.86 -18.05
CA LYS A 39 8.65 2.38 -19.34
C LYS A 39 8.63 3.90 -19.38
N ASN A 40 8.21 4.55 -18.29
CA ASN A 40 8.07 6.02 -18.24
C ASN A 40 8.97 6.70 -17.19
N ASN A 41 9.81 5.95 -16.47
CA ASN A 41 10.69 6.46 -15.41
C ASN A 41 9.98 7.16 -14.25
N LEU A 42 8.67 6.92 -14.06
CA LEU A 42 7.90 7.45 -12.93
C LEU A 42 7.79 6.42 -11.80
N CYS A 43 7.51 6.89 -10.60
CA CYS A 43 7.41 6.09 -9.40
C CYS A 43 6.00 6.09 -8.82
N MET A 44 5.58 4.92 -8.32
CA MET A 44 4.33 4.76 -7.60
C MET A 44 4.34 5.62 -6.34
N THR A 45 3.40 6.56 -6.28
CA THR A 45 3.30 7.59 -5.27
C THR A 45 1.95 7.50 -4.60
N TYR A 46 1.94 7.45 -3.28
CA TYR A 46 0.71 7.55 -2.50
C TYR A 46 0.15 8.97 -2.59
N HIS A 47 -1.14 9.09 -2.91
CA HIS A 47 -1.85 10.36 -2.94
C HIS A 47 -2.94 10.41 -1.87
N LYS A 48 -2.60 10.96 -0.70
CA LYS A 48 -3.42 10.96 0.52
C LYS A 48 -4.85 11.46 0.32
N LYS A 49 -5.06 12.53 -0.46
CA LYS A 49 -6.38 13.13 -0.66
C LYS A 49 -7.36 12.24 -1.42
N GLU A 50 -6.87 11.33 -2.25
CA GLU A 50 -7.69 10.55 -3.17
C GLU A 50 -7.72 9.06 -2.85
N TYR A 51 -6.93 8.61 -1.87
CA TYR A 51 -6.79 7.19 -1.54
C TYR A 51 -6.47 6.33 -2.78
N LYS A 52 -5.64 6.88 -3.67
CA LYS A 52 -5.16 6.25 -4.90
C LYS A 52 -3.65 6.33 -5.01
N VAL A 53 -3.08 5.43 -5.80
CA VAL A 53 -1.70 5.57 -6.26
C VAL A 53 -1.65 6.35 -7.56
N ARG A 54 -0.59 7.14 -7.73
CA ARG A 54 -0.27 7.85 -8.95
C ARG A 54 1.16 7.56 -9.38
N LEU A 55 1.47 7.86 -10.63
CA LEU A 55 2.85 7.94 -11.09
C LEU A 55 3.31 9.38 -11.01
N SER A 56 4.45 9.61 -10.35
CA SER A 56 5.09 10.92 -10.28
C SER A 56 6.60 10.78 -10.32
N THR A 57 7.31 11.90 -10.43
CA THR A 57 8.77 11.91 -10.42
C THR A 57 9.32 11.17 -9.20
N CYS A 58 10.23 10.25 -9.44
CA CYS A 58 10.93 9.51 -8.39
C CYS A 58 11.71 10.47 -7.50
N LYS A 59 11.44 10.43 -6.19
CA LYS A 59 12.14 11.19 -5.16
C LYS A 59 12.24 10.32 -3.91
N ASN A 60 13.34 10.44 -3.18
CA ASN A 60 13.53 9.73 -1.94
C ASN A 60 12.75 10.41 -0.80
N ASN A 61 11.44 10.18 -0.72
CA ASN A 61 10.59 10.65 0.37
C ASN A 61 9.47 9.66 0.71
N TYR A 62 8.86 9.81 1.89
CA TYR A 62 7.91 8.85 2.45
C TYR A 62 6.69 8.60 1.55
N LEU A 63 6.19 9.63 0.86
CA LEU A 63 5.09 9.49 -0.13
C LEU A 63 5.39 8.53 -1.29
N LYS A 64 6.65 8.21 -1.57
CA LYS A 64 7.10 7.34 -2.67
C LYS A 64 7.73 6.05 -2.18
N GLN A 65 7.86 5.90 -0.86
CA GLN A 65 8.45 4.74 -0.24
C GLN A 65 7.36 3.79 0.22
N TRP A 66 7.58 2.52 -0.06
CA TRP A 66 6.70 1.42 0.30
C TRP A 66 7.49 0.40 1.12
N ILE A 67 6.90 -0.09 2.19
CA ILE A 67 7.41 -1.23 2.95
C ILE A 67 6.84 -2.48 2.27
N ILE A 68 7.72 -3.30 1.70
CA ILE A 68 7.34 -4.46 0.88
C ILE A 68 8.02 -5.74 1.41
N PRO A 69 7.44 -6.94 1.19
CA PRO A 69 8.12 -8.21 1.48
C PRO A 69 9.46 -8.32 0.76
N LYS A 70 10.49 -8.85 1.43
CA LYS A 70 11.75 -9.20 0.76
C LYS A 70 11.58 -10.36 -0.24
N SER A 71 10.66 -11.28 0.04
CA SER A 71 10.34 -12.46 -0.77
C SER A 71 8.89 -12.88 -0.58
N GLY A 72 8.31 -13.60 -1.55
CA GLY A 72 6.95 -14.11 -1.50
C GLY A 72 5.87 -13.03 -1.57
N GLU A 73 4.69 -13.36 -1.08
CA GLU A 73 3.52 -12.48 -1.04
C GLU A 73 3.46 -11.63 0.23
N GLY A 74 2.88 -10.44 0.13
CA GLY A 74 2.70 -9.59 1.31
C GLY A 74 1.94 -8.31 1.04
N TYR A 75 1.64 -7.59 2.12
CA TYR A 75 1.08 -6.26 2.01
C TYR A 75 2.17 -5.26 1.59
N TYR A 76 1.77 -4.32 0.73
CA TYR A 76 2.60 -3.21 0.30
C TYR A 76 2.12 -1.99 1.09
N VAL A 77 2.86 -1.65 2.14
CA VAL A 77 2.44 -0.66 3.14
C VAL A 77 3.08 0.68 2.80
N SER A 78 2.30 1.77 2.84
CA SER A 78 2.82 3.12 2.65
C SER A 78 3.78 3.49 3.78
N LYS A 79 4.92 4.11 3.46
CA LYS A 79 5.85 4.63 4.47
C LYS A 79 5.37 5.95 5.07
N GLU A 80 4.54 6.69 4.34
CA GLU A 80 3.90 7.94 4.79
C GLU A 80 2.88 7.68 5.91
N ASP A 81 2.04 6.65 5.73
CA ASP A 81 1.04 6.23 6.70
C ASP A 81 0.99 4.71 6.72
N THR A 82 1.52 4.13 7.78
CA THR A 82 1.64 2.67 7.92
C THR A 82 0.32 1.95 8.17
N ASN A 83 -0.81 2.68 8.28
CA ASN A 83 -2.15 2.11 8.25
C ASN A 83 -2.69 1.97 6.82
N ILE A 84 -2.00 2.52 5.82
CA ILE A 84 -2.43 2.49 4.43
C ILE A 84 -1.65 1.43 3.65
N CYS A 85 -2.39 0.59 2.94
CA CYS A 85 -1.88 -0.49 2.10
C CYS A 85 -2.32 -0.30 0.65
N LEU A 86 -1.51 -0.81 -0.28
CA LEU A 86 -1.94 -1.01 -1.66
C LEU A 86 -3.01 -2.10 -1.71
N ASN A 87 -4.12 -1.85 -2.40
CA ASN A 87 -5.22 -2.80 -2.54
C ASN A 87 -5.70 -2.89 -3.99
N ILE A 88 -6.37 -4.00 -4.32
CA ILE A 88 -7.03 -4.21 -5.61
C ILE A 88 -8.53 -4.00 -5.40
N SER A 89 -9.12 -3.01 -6.06
CA SER A 89 -10.57 -2.80 -6.01
C SER A 89 -11.32 -3.81 -6.87
N LYS A 90 -12.65 -3.83 -6.75
CA LYS A 90 -13.52 -4.80 -7.45
C LYS A 90 -13.40 -4.75 -8.98
N ASP A 91 -13.07 -3.59 -9.52
CA ASP A 91 -12.83 -3.37 -10.96
C ASP A 91 -11.41 -3.74 -11.41
N GLY A 92 -10.59 -4.29 -10.51
CA GLY A 92 -9.19 -4.63 -10.78
C GLY A 92 -8.23 -3.45 -10.73
N SER A 93 -8.71 -2.23 -10.47
CA SER A 93 -7.84 -1.07 -10.34
C SER A 93 -7.08 -1.06 -9.00
N ILE A 94 -6.01 -0.28 -8.97
CA ILE A 94 -5.08 -0.28 -7.84
C ILE A 94 -5.31 0.99 -7.05
N VAL A 95 -5.67 0.80 -5.78
CA VAL A 95 -6.06 1.86 -4.86
C VAL A 95 -5.22 1.76 -3.59
N THR A 96 -5.35 2.75 -2.71
CA THR A 96 -4.78 2.67 -1.37
C THR A 96 -5.91 2.74 -0.35
N ASP A 97 -5.93 1.81 0.60
CA ASP A 97 -6.99 1.74 1.61
C ASP A 97 -6.37 1.36 2.96
N LEU A 98 -7.16 1.40 4.03
CA LEU A 98 -6.76 0.87 5.32
C LEU A 98 -6.31 -0.58 5.18
N CYS A 99 -5.13 -0.87 5.73
CA CYS A 99 -4.60 -2.22 5.80
C CYS A 99 -5.57 -3.11 6.59
N SER A 100 -6.02 -4.19 5.97
CA SER A 100 -6.93 -5.15 6.59
C SER A 100 -6.52 -6.59 6.25
N LYS A 101 -6.91 -7.54 7.10
CA LYS A 101 -6.70 -8.97 6.83
C LYS A 101 -7.41 -9.43 5.55
N ASN A 102 -8.49 -8.75 5.20
CA ASN A 102 -9.26 -8.97 3.97
C ASN A 102 -8.70 -8.20 2.77
N GLY A 103 -7.68 -7.36 2.98
CA GLY A 103 -7.00 -6.63 1.93
C GLY A 103 -6.14 -7.55 1.06
N THR A 104 -6.00 -7.19 -0.20
CA THR A 104 -5.25 -7.99 -1.17
C THR A 104 -3.76 -7.90 -0.92
N LYS A 105 -3.09 -9.06 -0.77
CA LYS A 105 -1.63 -9.15 -0.79
C LYS A 105 -1.13 -9.03 -2.23
N HIS A 106 0.11 -8.60 -2.40
CA HIS A 106 0.76 -8.51 -3.70
C HIS A 106 2.02 -9.37 -3.70
N GLY A 107 2.36 -9.86 -4.89
CA GLY A 107 3.56 -10.63 -5.13
C GLY A 107 4.82 -9.77 -5.28
N ASN A 108 5.96 -10.28 -4.80
CA ASN A 108 7.25 -9.62 -5.04
C ASN A 108 7.69 -9.74 -6.50
N ILE A 109 8.37 -8.70 -6.99
CA ILE A 109 8.92 -8.58 -8.34
C ILE A 109 9.80 -9.77 -8.78
N LEU A 110 10.53 -10.38 -7.84
CA LEU A 110 11.46 -11.48 -8.08
C LEU A 110 10.79 -12.80 -8.49
N HIS A 111 9.47 -12.91 -8.35
CA HIS A 111 8.72 -14.12 -8.70
C HIS A 111 7.97 -13.98 -10.03
N SER A 112 8.00 -12.82 -10.70
CA SER A 112 7.46 -12.75 -12.06
C SER A 112 8.42 -13.44 -13.05
N LYS A 113 7.88 -13.91 -14.18
CA LYS A 113 8.65 -14.56 -15.26
C LYS A 113 9.86 -13.73 -15.72
N THR A 114 9.78 -12.41 -15.63
CA THR A 114 10.84 -11.47 -16.02
C THR A 114 11.64 -10.92 -14.84
N GLY A 115 11.22 -11.18 -13.59
CA GLY A 115 11.81 -10.55 -12.40
C GLY A 115 11.52 -9.04 -12.26
N GLU A 116 10.60 -8.51 -13.08
CA GLU A 116 10.35 -7.06 -13.24
C GLU A 116 8.89 -6.64 -13.02
N SER A 117 8.00 -7.57 -12.64
CA SER A 117 6.57 -7.28 -12.50
C SER A 117 6.03 -7.64 -11.11
N ILE A 118 5.22 -6.75 -10.55
CA ILE A 118 4.42 -7.06 -9.35
C ILE A 118 3.22 -7.89 -9.81
N TRP A 119 3.16 -9.15 -9.44
CA TRP A 119 2.08 -10.07 -9.82
C TRP A 119 0.97 -10.07 -8.77
N SER A 120 -0.22 -10.50 -9.19
CA SER A 120 -1.40 -10.62 -8.33
C SER A 120 -1.50 -12.03 -7.75
N PRO A 121 -1.52 -12.20 -6.42
CA PRO A 121 -1.83 -13.49 -5.78
C PRO A 121 -3.24 -14.03 -6.06
N LEU A 122 -4.14 -13.18 -6.55
CA LEU A 122 -5.49 -13.61 -6.96
C LEU A 122 -5.49 -14.33 -8.31
N ASP A 123 -4.49 -14.05 -9.16
CA ASP A 123 -4.36 -14.58 -10.52
C ASP A 123 -2.90 -14.35 -10.96
N ASP A 124 -2.09 -15.40 -10.93
CA ASP A 124 -0.65 -15.35 -11.21
C ASP A 124 -0.33 -15.07 -12.69
N THR A 125 -1.33 -15.10 -13.56
CA THR A 125 -1.23 -14.64 -14.94
C THR A 125 -1.34 -13.13 -15.09
N LYS A 126 -1.78 -12.42 -14.04
CA LYS A 126 -1.96 -10.97 -14.02
C LYS A 126 -0.87 -10.25 -13.25
N CYS A 127 -0.51 -9.08 -13.75
CA CYS A 127 0.44 -8.18 -13.10
C CYS A 127 -0.07 -6.74 -13.07
N LEU A 128 0.54 -5.96 -12.18
CA LEU A 128 0.29 -4.53 -12.07
C LEU A 128 0.65 -3.82 -13.38
N GLY A 129 -0.36 -3.22 -14.02
CA GLY A 129 -0.21 -2.46 -15.26
C GLY A 129 -0.62 -1.00 -15.10
N ILE A 130 -0.14 -0.16 -16.01
CA ILE A 130 -0.72 1.17 -16.24
C ILE A 130 -1.79 0.97 -17.31
N PRO A 131 -3.05 1.39 -17.09
CA PRO A 131 -4.06 1.32 -18.13
C PRO A 131 -3.58 2.10 -19.35
N ASN A 132 -3.76 1.52 -20.54
CA ASN A 132 -3.54 2.28 -21.77
C ASN A 132 -4.47 3.51 -21.75
N PRO A 133 -4.01 4.70 -22.18
CA PRO A 133 -4.92 5.80 -22.44
C PRO A 133 -6.00 5.27 -23.36
N ILE A 134 -7.26 5.45 -22.99
CA ILE A 134 -8.36 5.23 -23.93
C ILE A 134 -8.09 6.20 -25.06
N GLU A 135 -7.70 5.69 -26.23
CA GLU A 135 -7.72 6.47 -27.46
C GLU A 135 -9.15 7.01 -27.59
N LYS A 136 -9.29 8.32 -27.40
CA LYS A 136 -10.54 9.04 -27.61
C LYS A 136 -10.71 9.31 -29.09
#